data_AF-M5BVS3-F1
#
_entry.id   AF-M5BVS3-F1
#
_cell.length_a   1.000
_cell.length_b   1.000
_cell.length_c   1.000
_cell.angle_alpha   90.00
_cell.angle_beta   90.00
_cell.angle_gamma   90.00
#
_symmetry.space_group_name_H-M   'P 1'
#
loop_
_entity.id
_entity.type
_entity.pdbx_description
1 polymer ?
#
loop_
_entity_poly.entity_id
_entity_poly.type
_entity_poly.pdbx_seq_one_letter_code
_entity_poly.pdbx_strand_id
1 'polypeptide(L)'
;MEYKSLKSNDKRVLFDTTNQKVVEKFVYPEEEQELNESQRLWTKLTDAIHHKDMEAATDAKSEVENAQREAARKREETGVKHVPRFFEQNKAGQWVPKILGGNGIPSNPEAAVKFVQGWIWPNQTSAQPPSPSKVASKAQAPAPASAPAPASAGSPGAISATSS
;
A
#
# COMPACT_ATOMS: atom_id res chain seq x y z
N MET A 1 2.73 21.17 0.99
CA MET A 1 2.03 21.66 -0.22
C MET A 1 1.38 23.00 0.12
N GLU A 2 1.63 24.04 -0.68
CA GLU A 2 1.10 25.39 -0.44
C GLU A 2 -0.03 25.73 -1.41
N TYR A 3 -0.95 26.56 -0.95
CA TYR A 3 -2.02 27.16 -1.73
C TYR A 3 -1.82 28.67 -1.78
N LYS A 4 -1.93 29.24 -2.99
CA LYS A 4 -1.95 30.69 -3.20
C LYS A 4 -3.35 31.13 -3.63
N SER A 5 -3.94 32.08 -2.91
CA SER A 5 -5.19 32.72 -3.28
C SER A 5 -4.99 33.63 -4.50
N LEU A 6 -5.72 33.39 -5.60
CA LEU A 6 -5.66 34.27 -6.77
C LEU A 6 -6.32 35.63 -6.52
N LYS A 7 -7.23 35.72 -5.54
CA LYS A 7 -7.98 36.94 -5.23
C LYS A 7 -7.20 37.89 -4.31
N SER A 8 -6.50 37.35 -3.32
CA SER A 8 -5.77 38.13 -2.30
C SER A 8 -4.24 38.03 -2.43
N ASN A 9 -3.74 37.19 -3.35
CA ASN A 9 -2.31 36.86 -3.52
C ASN A 9 -1.64 36.18 -2.32
N ASP A 10 -2.36 35.95 -1.22
CA ASP A 10 -1.82 35.33 0.00
C ASP A 10 -1.47 33.85 -0.20
N LYS A 11 -0.36 33.43 0.39
CA LYS A 11 0.09 32.04 0.44
C LYS A 11 -0.18 31.43 1.81
N ARG A 12 -0.70 30.20 1.85
CA ARG A 12 -0.87 29.41 3.07
C ARG A 12 -0.59 27.94 2.82
N VAL A 13 -0.25 27.19 3.87
CA VAL A 13 -0.09 25.73 3.79
C VAL A 13 -1.46 25.11 3.53
N LEU A 14 -1.57 24.29 2.47
CA LEU A 14 -2.78 23.54 2.13
C LEU A 14 -2.78 22.15 2.78
N PHE A 15 -1.63 21.49 2.72
CA PHE A 15 -1.47 20.14 3.21
C PHE A 15 -0.02 19.92 3.64
N ASP A 16 0.15 19.38 4.84
CA ASP A 16 1.45 19.11 5.45
C ASP A 16 1.58 17.62 5.76
N THR A 17 2.40 16.92 4.98
CA THR A 17 2.64 15.48 5.08
C THR A 17 3.33 15.06 6.37
N THR A 18 4.04 15.97 7.05
CA THR A 18 4.79 15.61 8.27
C THR A 18 3.88 15.39 9.47
N ASN A 19 2.72 16.05 9.47
CA ASN A 19 1.77 16.06 10.59
C ASN A 19 0.53 15.17 10.35
N GLN A 20 0.46 14.44 9.23
CA GLN A 20 -0.67 13.56 8.94
C GLN A 20 -0.42 12.14 9.42
N LYS A 21 -1.46 11.51 9.97
CA LYS A 21 -1.46 10.09 10.30
C LYS A 21 -1.71 9.28 9.03
N VAL A 22 -0.78 8.38 8.71
CA VAL A 22 -0.99 7.37 7.67
C VAL A 22 -1.89 6.27 8.23
N VAL A 23 -2.97 5.97 7.51
CA VAL A 23 -3.84 4.83 7.82
C VAL A 23 -3.42 3.67 6.94
N GLU A 24 -2.89 2.63 7.57
CA GLU A 24 -2.51 1.42 6.86
C GLU A 24 -3.73 0.67 6.34
N LYS A 25 -3.59 0.09 5.15
CA LYS A 25 -4.61 -0.81 4.59
C LYS A 25 -4.61 -2.11 5.40
N PHE A 26 -5.80 -2.66 5.65
CA PHE A 26 -5.92 -4.03 6.13
C PHE A 26 -5.71 -4.99 4.96
N VAL A 27 -4.95 -6.07 5.21
CA VAL A 27 -4.76 -7.19 4.29
C VAL A 27 -4.85 -8.47 5.11
N TYR A 28 -5.47 -9.51 4.55
CA TYR A 28 -5.55 -10.81 5.19
C TYR A 28 -4.19 -11.53 5.22
N PRO A 29 -3.98 -12.49 6.13
CA PRO A 29 -2.79 -13.33 6.15
C PRO A 29 -2.55 -14.01 4.79
N GLU A 30 -1.28 -14.28 4.47
CA GLU A 30 -0.90 -14.86 3.18
C GLU A 30 -1.57 -16.22 2.92
N GLU A 31 -1.76 -17.01 3.97
CA GLU A 31 -2.36 -18.34 3.90
C GLU A 31 -3.83 -18.31 3.45
N GLU A 32 -4.54 -17.21 3.78
CA GLU A 32 -5.95 -16.98 3.43
C GLU A 32 -6.12 -16.27 2.07
N GLN A 33 -5.04 -15.76 1.47
CA GLN A 33 -5.07 -15.12 0.16
C GLN A 33 -5.09 -16.15 -0.97
N GLU A 34 -5.72 -15.82 -2.10
CA GLU A 34 -5.64 -16.65 -3.30
C GLU A 34 -4.22 -16.65 -3.89
N LEU A 35 -3.86 -17.73 -4.61
CA LEU A 35 -2.50 -17.92 -5.18
C LEU A 35 -2.05 -16.78 -6.11
N ASN A 36 -2.99 -16.08 -6.73
CA ASN A 36 -2.75 -14.97 -7.65
C ASN A 36 -2.89 -13.58 -7.00
N GLU A 37 -3.11 -13.51 -5.69
CA GLU A 37 -3.05 -12.25 -4.96
C GLU A 37 -1.61 -11.77 -4.80
N SER A 38 -1.42 -10.45 -4.89
CA SER A 38 -0.07 -9.89 -5.07
C SER A 38 0.90 -10.19 -3.93
N GLN A 39 0.46 -10.19 -2.66
CA GLN A 39 1.38 -10.46 -1.56
C GLN A 39 1.85 -11.92 -1.66
N ARG A 40 0.91 -12.88 -1.66
CA ARG A 40 1.22 -14.31 -1.79
C ARG A 40 2.01 -14.67 -3.06
N LEU A 41 1.64 -14.11 -4.20
CA LEU A 41 2.31 -14.40 -5.48
C LEU A 41 3.78 -13.96 -5.48
N TRP A 42 4.09 -12.87 -4.78
CA TRP A 42 5.42 -12.26 -4.77
C TRP A 42 6.21 -12.46 -3.47
N THR A 43 5.69 -13.22 -2.50
CA THR A 43 6.33 -13.43 -1.19
C THR A 43 7.81 -13.82 -1.31
N LYS A 44 8.12 -14.85 -2.11
CA LYS A 44 9.52 -15.30 -2.34
C LYS A 44 10.42 -14.17 -2.83
N LEU A 45 9.91 -13.34 -3.75
CA LEU A 45 10.66 -12.21 -4.30
C LEU A 45 10.87 -11.13 -3.23
N THR A 46 9.81 -10.76 -2.51
CA THR A 46 9.89 -9.71 -1.48
C THR A 46 10.79 -10.13 -0.32
N ASP A 47 10.76 -11.40 0.07
CA ASP A 47 11.63 -11.95 1.12
C ASP A 47 13.10 -11.93 0.69
N ALA A 48 13.40 -12.36 -0.53
CA ALA A 48 14.76 -12.29 -1.07
C ALA A 48 15.29 -10.85 -1.12
N ILE A 49 14.44 -9.89 -1.52
CA ILE A 49 14.80 -8.45 -1.49
C ILE A 49 15.08 -7.98 -0.06
N HIS A 50 14.25 -8.36 0.92
CA HIS A 50 14.50 -8.02 2.33
C HIS A 50 15.82 -8.60 2.85
N HIS A 51 16.18 -9.82 2.42
CA HIS A 51 17.44 -10.46 2.74
C HIS A 51 18.63 -9.98 1.88
N LYS A 52 18.40 -9.07 0.92
CA LYS A 52 19.39 -8.56 -0.03
C LYS A 52 20.01 -9.65 -0.91
N ASP A 53 19.30 -10.76 -1.12
CA ASP A 53 19.69 -11.83 -2.02
C ASP A 53 19.10 -11.56 -3.42
N MET A 54 19.92 -10.96 -4.29
CA MET A 54 19.48 -10.57 -5.63
C MET A 54 19.42 -11.74 -6.61
N GLU A 55 20.16 -12.82 -6.36
CA GLU A 55 20.09 -14.03 -7.17
C GLU A 55 18.76 -14.74 -6.92
N ALA A 56 18.43 -15.00 -5.65
CA ALA A 56 17.14 -15.58 -5.28
C ALA A 56 15.94 -14.72 -5.72
N ALA A 57 16.07 -13.39 -5.66
CA ALA A 57 15.05 -12.48 -6.18
C ALA A 57 14.86 -12.65 -7.70
N THR A 58 15.95 -12.77 -8.46
CA THR A 58 15.88 -12.95 -9.92
C THR A 58 15.24 -14.29 -10.28
N ASP A 59 15.55 -15.35 -9.55
CA ASP A 59 14.98 -16.67 -9.75
C ASP A 59 13.47 -16.67 -9.44
N ALA A 60 13.07 -16.11 -8.29
CA ALA A 60 11.66 -15.99 -7.90
C ALA A 60 10.85 -15.16 -8.91
N LYS A 61 11.42 -14.06 -9.42
CA LYS A 61 10.79 -13.26 -10.49
C LYS A 61 10.62 -14.06 -11.78
N SER A 62 11.67 -14.77 -12.18
CA SER A 62 11.65 -15.60 -13.39
C SER A 62 10.64 -16.73 -13.30
N GLU A 63 10.48 -17.36 -12.12
CA GLU A 63 9.47 -18.39 -11.86
C GLU A 63 8.05 -17.87 -12.14
N VAL A 64 7.69 -16.71 -11.57
CA VAL A 64 6.36 -16.09 -11.76
C VAL A 64 6.13 -15.68 -13.21
N GLU A 65 7.10 -15.02 -13.85
CA GLU A 65 6.97 -14.55 -15.23
C GLU A 65 6.89 -15.70 -16.24
N ASN A 66 7.68 -16.77 -16.04
CA ASN A 66 7.61 -17.96 -16.89
C ASN A 66 6.26 -18.66 -16.75
N ALA A 67 5.76 -18.84 -15.53
CA ALA A 67 4.44 -19.44 -15.30
C ALA A 67 3.32 -18.64 -15.99
N GLN A 68 3.38 -17.30 -15.93
CA GLN A 68 2.42 -16.45 -16.64
C GLN A 68 2.55 -16.55 -18.16
N ARG A 69 3.78 -16.64 -18.69
CA ARG A 69 4.04 -16.82 -20.13
C ARG A 69 3.51 -18.16 -20.64
N GLU A 70 3.68 -19.23 -19.88
CA GLU A 70 3.12 -20.55 -20.20
C GLU A 70 1.59 -20.56 -20.14
N ALA A 71 1.00 -19.92 -19.11
CA ALA A 71 -0.45 -19.80 -19.01
C ALA A 71 -1.05 -18.99 -20.18
N ALA A 72 -0.33 -17.97 -20.67
CA ALA A 72 -0.72 -17.23 -21.87
C ALA A 72 -0.65 -18.10 -23.13
N ARG A 73 0.44 -18.86 -23.32
CA ARG A 73 0.59 -19.78 -24.45
C ARG A 73 -0.52 -20.83 -24.47
N LYS A 74 -0.80 -21.46 -23.33
CA LYS A 74 -1.90 -22.44 -23.20
C LYS A 74 -3.25 -21.85 -23.56
N ARG A 75 -3.51 -20.58 -23.19
CA ARG A 75 -4.75 -19.88 -23.57
C ARG A 75 -4.83 -19.62 -25.07
N GLU A 76 -3.72 -19.25 -25.70
CA GLU A 76 -3.66 -19.05 -27.16
C GLU A 76 -3.85 -20.37 -27.92
N GLU A 77 -3.16 -21.44 -27.52
CA GLU A 77 -3.29 -22.79 -28.10
C GLU A 77 -4.71 -23.34 -27.99
N THR A 78 -5.40 -23.05 -26.89
CA THR A 78 -6.80 -23.46 -26.66
C THR A 78 -7.83 -22.49 -27.25
N GLY A 79 -7.40 -21.34 -27.80
CA GLY A 79 -8.28 -20.29 -28.29
C GLY A 79 -9.11 -19.58 -27.21
N VAL A 80 -8.76 -19.75 -25.93
CA VAL A 80 -9.51 -19.17 -24.80
C VAL A 80 -9.05 -17.73 -24.56
N LYS A 81 -9.96 -16.77 -24.74
CA LYS A 81 -9.69 -15.36 -24.44
C LYS A 81 -9.54 -15.13 -22.93
N HIS A 82 -8.51 -14.38 -22.54
CA HIS A 82 -8.35 -13.93 -21.15
C HIS A 82 -9.45 -12.91 -20.79
N VAL A 83 -10.23 -13.22 -19.76
CA VAL A 83 -11.27 -12.34 -19.22
C VAL A 83 -10.89 -11.92 -17.79
N PRO A 84 -10.68 -10.62 -17.52
CA PRO A 84 -10.36 -10.15 -16.17
C PRO A 84 -11.47 -10.50 -15.18
N ARG A 85 -11.11 -10.85 -13.94
CA ARG A 85 -12.08 -11.25 -12.90
C ARG A 85 -13.01 -10.10 -12.50
N PHE A 86 -12.44 -8.95 -12.14
CA PHE A 86 -13.15 -7.85 -11.48
C PHE A 86 -13.66 -6.73 -12.39
N PHE A 87 -13.13 -6.61 -13.61
CA PHE A 87 -13.40 -5.48 -14.50
C PHE A 87 -13.87 -5.93 -15.88
N GLU A 88 -14.69 -5.11 -16.53
CA GLU A 88 -15.14 -5.26 -17.91
C GLU A 88 -15.18 -3.92 -18.63
N GLN A 89 -15.20 -3.93 -19.97
CA GLN A 89 -15.35 -2.71 -20.75
C GLN A 89 -16.83 -2.41 -20.99
N ASN A 90 -17.25 -1.19 -20.69
CA ASN A 90 -18.59 -0.71 -21.03
C ASN A 90 -18.72 -0.43 -22.55
N LYS A 91 -19.92 -0.05 -22.99
CA LYS A 91 -20.19 0.29 -24.41
C LYS A 91 -19.33 1.46 -24.95
N ALA A 92 -18.80 2.30 -24.06
CA ALA A 92 -17.90 3.40 -24.40
C ALA A 92 -16.42 2.99 -24.36
N GLY A 93 -16.11 1.70 -24.16
CA GLY A 93 -14.73 1.17 -24.09
C GLY A 93 -14.01 1.43 -22.76
N GLN A 94 -14.70 1.95 -21.75
CA GLN A 94 -14.11 2.26 -20.44
C GLN A 94 -14.14 1.03 -19.52
N TRP A 95 -13.04 0.79 -18.80
CA TRP A 95 -12.99 -0.28 -17.79
C TRP A 95 -13.80 0.12 -16.56
N VAL A 96 -14.82 -0.68 -16.26
CA VAL A 96 -15.69 -0.52 -15.09
C VAL A 96 -15.67 -1.77 -14.23
N PRO A 97 -15.79 -1.65 -12.89
CA PRO A 97 -15.95 -2.80 -12.02
C PRO A 97 -17.25 -3.56 -12.33
N LYS A 98 -17.17 -4.88 -12.47
CA LYS A 98 -18.34 -5.73 -12.75
C LYS A 98 -19.37 -5.71 -11.62
N ILE A 99 -18.95 -5.40 -10.39
CA ILE A 99 -19.84 -5.24 -9.23
C ILE A 99 -20.88 -4.14 -9.42
N LEU A 100 -20.67 -3.21 -10.35
CA LEU A 100 -21.63 -2.15 -10.69
C LEU A 100 -22.70 -2.60 -11.70
N GLY A 101 -22.58 -3.79 -12.28
CA GLY A 101 -23.57 -4.32 -13.22
C GLY A 101 -24.88 -4.77 -12.53
N GLY A 102 -25.97 -4.80 -13.29
CA GLY A 102 -27.28 -5.27 -12.79
C GLY A 102 -27.91 -4.32 -11.75
N ASN A 103 -28.27 -4.86 -10.58
CA ASN A 103 -28.91 -4.09 -9.50
C ASN A 103 -27.93 -3.20 -8.70
N GLY A 104 -26.63 -3.27 -9.00
CA GLY A 104 -25.59 -2.47 -8.35
C GLY A 104 -25.34 -2.81 -6.88
N ILE A 105 -24.59 -1.94 -6.20
CA ILE A 105 -24.29 -2.08 -4.77
C ILE A 105 -25.52 -1.67 -3.95
N PRO A 106 -25.95 -2.45 -2.93
CA PRO A 106 -27.07 -2.09 -2.06
C PRO A 106 -26.88 -0.73 -1.38
N SER A 107 -27.96 0.05 -1.20
CA SER A 107 -27.88 1.36 -0.52
C SER A 107 -27.65 1.26 1.00
N ASN A 108 -28.07 0.16 1.63
CA ASN A 108 -27.84 -0.07 3.06
C ASN A 108 -26.34 -0.31 3.30
N PRO A 109 -25.65 0.48 4.15
CA PRO A 109 -24.22 0.37 4.39
C PRO A 109 -23.74 -1.01 4.83
N GLU A 110 -24.48 -1.69 5.72
CA GLU A 110 -24.10 -3.02 6.20
C GLU A 110 -24.23 -4.08 5.10
N ALA A 111 -25.31 -3.99 4.32
CA ALA A 111 -25.52 -4.87 3.18
C ALA A 111 -24.48 -4.61 2.07
N ALA A 112 -24.13 -3.34 1.84
CA ALA A 112 -23.09 -2.94 0.89
C ALA A 112 -21.73 -3.52 1.27
N VAL A 113 -21.34 -3.40 2.55
CA VAL A 113 -20.07 -3.94 3.05
C VAL A 113 -20.01 -5.45 2.86
N LYS A 114 -21.06 -6.18 3.27
CA LYS A 114 -21.10 -7.65 3.08
C LYS A 114 -21.07 -8.05 1.61
N PHE A 115 -21.80 -7.31 0.77
CA PHE A 115 -21.84 -7.56 -0.67
C PHE A 115 -20.47 -7.35 -1.33
N VAL A 116 -19.80 -6.23 -1.04
CA VAL A 116 -18.45 -5.95 -1.55
C VAL A 116 -17.44 -6.95 -1.00
N GLN A 117 -17.52 -7.28 0.29
CA GLN A 117 -16.62 -8.26 0.93
C GLN A 117 -16.73 -9.63 0.26
N GLY A 118 -17.93 -10.17 0.10
CA GLY A 118 -18.14 -11.46 -0.56
C GLY A 118 -17.72 -11.45 -2.04
N TRP A 119 -17.77 -10.30 -2.71
CA TRP A 119 -17.33 -10.17 -4.09
C TRP A 119 -15.79 -10.14 -4.24
N ILE A 120 -15.09 -9.41 -3.36
CA ILE A 120 -13.62 -9.32 -3.40
C ILE A 120 -12.98 -10.60 -2.85
N TRP A 121 -13.51 -11.12 -1.74
CA TRP A 121 -12.91 -12.19 -0.94
C TRP A 121 -13.89 -13.36 -0.69
N PRO A 122 -14.31 -14.10 -1.73
CA PRO A 122 -15.36 -15.11 -1.61
C PRO A 122 -14.97 -16.33 -0.75
N ASN A 123 -13.68 -16.60 -0.60
CA ASN A 123 -13.16 -17.80 0.11
C ASN A 123 -12.68 -17.51 1.54
N GLN A 124 -12.89 -16.28 2.04
CA GLN A 124 -12.35 -15.85 3.32
C GLN A 124 -13.36 -16.08 4.44
N THR A 125 -12.94 -16.86 5.44
CA THR A 125 -13.78 -17.32 6.55
C THR A 125 -13.46 -16.57 7.86
N SER A 126 -12.34 -15.84 7.92
CA SER A 126 -11.90 -15.13 9.13
C SER A 126 -12.75 -13.88 9.41
N ALA A 127 -12.80 -13.51 10.70
CA ALA A 127 -13.60 -12.39 11.18
C ALA A 127 -13.11 -11.05 10.60
N GLN A 128 -14.07 -10.15 10.37
CA GLN A 128 -13.96 -8.91 9.61
C GLN A 128 -12.68 -8.07 9.86
N PRO A 129 -12.23 -7.30 8.84
CA PRO A 129 -11.34 -6.17 9.11
C PRO A 129 -11.96 -5.27 10.18
N PRO A 130 -11.17 -4.75 11.14
CA PRO A 130 -11.71 -3.81 12.11
C PRO A 130 -12.27 -2.60 11.35
N SER A 131 -13.52 -2.21 11.67
CA SER A 131 -14.08 -0.98 11.13
C SER A 131 -13.10 0.18 11.42
N PRO A 132 -12.83 1.07 10.45
CA PRO A 132 -11.90 2.19 10.66
C PRO A 132 -12.32 3.09 11.84
N SER A 133 -13.59 3.05 12.25
CA SER A 133 -14.12 3.74 13.44
C SER A 133 -13.65 3.18 14.79
N LYS A 134 -13.04 1.99 14.85
CA LYS A 134 -12.66 1.33 16.12
C LYS A 134 -11.15 1.18 16.36
N VAL A 135 -10.27 1.54 15.41
CA VAL A 135 -8.80 1.43 15.56
C VAL A 135 -8.17 2.71 16.13
N ALA A 136 -8.90 3.40 17.00
CA ALA A 136 -8.38 4.49 17.81
C ALA A 136 -8.36 4.07 19.27
N SER A 137 -7.45 3.16 19.63
CA SER A 137 -6.79 3.09 20.95
C SER A 137 -5.87 1.87 21.03
N LYS A 138 -4.66 2.11 21.55
CA LYS A 138 -3.61 1.14 21.95
C LYS A 138 -2.66 0.75 20.80
N ALA A 139 -1.33 0.88 20.89
CA ALA A 139 -0.46 0.99 22.05
C ALA A 139 0.65 2.03 21.84
N GLN A 140 1.01 2.72 22.92
CA GLN A 140 2.19 3.57 23.01
C GLN A 140 3.38 2.70 23.42
N ALA A 141 4.41 2.63 22.58
CA ALA A 141 5.70 2.02 22.90
C ALA A 141 6.68 3.10 23.43
N PRO A 142 7.59 2.75 24.35
CA PRO A 142 8.37 3.71 25.13
C PRO A 142 9.49 4.37 24.31
N ALA A 143 9.82 5.61 24.68
CA ALA A 143 10.83 6.44 24.02
C ALA A 143 12.24 5.82 24.10
N PRO A 144 13.04 5.84 23.02
CA PRO A 144 14.44 5.44 23.09
C PRO A 144 15.30 6.53 23.73
N ALA A 145 16.23 6.08 24.56
CA ALA A 145 17.16 6.86 25.38
C ALA A 145 18.08 7.78 24.56
N SER A 146 18.38 8.93 25.15
CA SER A 146 19.28 9.97 24.65
C SER A 146 20.73 9.48 24.61
N ALA A 147 21.38 9.54 23.44
CA ALA A 147 22.82 9.35 23.30
C ALA A 147 23.55 10.72 23.41
N PRO A 148 24.75 10.79 24.03
CA PRO A 148 25.45 12.05 24.27
C PRO A 148 26.26 12.53 23.06
N ALA A 149 26.41 13.85 22.95
CA ALA A 149 27.12 14.56 21.88
C ALA A 149 28.64 14.29 21.86
N PRO A 150 29.31 14.28 20.69
CA PRO A 150 30.76 14.25 20.63
C PRO A 150 31.37 15.65 20.77
N ALA A 151 32.44 15.70 21.55
CA ALA A 151 33.29 16.86 21.82
C ALA A 151 34.03 17.34 20.56
N SER A 152 34.11 18.66 20.37
CA SER A 152 35.10 19.29 19.50
C SER A 152 36.21 19.92 20.35
N ALA A 153 37.42 19.41 20.17
CA ALA A 153 38.63 19.87 20.84
C ALA A 153 39.45 20.79 19.92
N GLY A 154 39.77 21.98 20.45
CA GLY A 154 40.98 22.78 20.17
C GLY A 154 41.08 23.46 18.79
N SER A 155 41.70 24.63 18.62
CA SER A 155 42.50 25.54 19.47
C SER A 155 42.97 26.70 18.52
N PRO A 156 43.87 27.64 18.88
CA PRO A 156 43.79 28.71 19.89
C PRO A 156 44.19 30.11 19.32
N GLY A 157 44.15 31.16 20.16
CA GLY A 157 44.87 32.44 19.94
C GLY A 157 44.00 33.67 20.25
N ALA A 158 44.05 34.22 21.47
CA ALA A 158 44.87 35.38 21.88
C ALA A 158 44.39 36.68 21.18
N ILE A 159 43.90 37.73 21.85
CA ILE A 159 44.56 38.56 22.88
C ILE A 159 43.55 39.55 23.52
N SER A 160 43.92 40.00 24.73
CA SER A 160 43.29 40.96 25.64
C SER A 160 43.04 42.38 25.10
N ALA A 161 42.05 43.10 25.68
CA ALA A 161 42.15 44.45 26.29
C ALA A 161 40.79 45.21 26.34
N THR A 162 40.23 45.43 27.55
CA THR A 162 40.01 46.72 28.26
C THR A 162 38.79 47.58 27.89
N SER A 163 37.85 47.64 28.85
CA SER A 163 37.09 48.80 29.39
C SER A 163 36.94 50.10 28.58
N SER A 164 35.70 50.53 28.34
CA SER A 164 34.97 51.60 29.07
C SER A 164 33.52 51.67 28.60
#